data_AF-A0A667WF94-F1
#
_entry.id   AF-A0A667WF94-F1
#
_cell.length_a   1.000
_cell.length_b   1.000
_cell.length_c   1.000
_cell.angle_alpha   90.00
_cell.angle_beta   90.00
_cell.angle_gamma   90.00
#
_symmetry.space_group_name_H-M   'P 1'
#
loop_
_entity.id
_entity.type
_entity.pdbx_description
1 polymer ?
#
loop_
_entity_poly.entity_id
_entity_poly.type
_entity_poly.pdbx_seq_one_letter_code
_entity_poly.pdbx_strand_id
1 'polypeptide(L)' 'ISRTEEGISFLPLTLTIRLLIHGKEVGSIIGKKGGSVKKMPYCPPVGKLGKTPMHSP' A
#
# COMPACT_ATOMS: atom_id res chain seq x y z
N ILE A 1 22.01 -30.51 -25.49
CA ILE A 1 22.68 -29.31 -24.92
C ILE A 1 22.42 -28.22 -25.95
N SER A 2 21.56 -27.21 -25.78
CA SER A 2 21.27 -26.38 -24.60
C SER A 2 19.94 -25.65 -24.85
N ARG A 3 19.04 -25.62 -23.88
CA ARG A 3 18.02 -24.58 -23.77
C ARG A 3 18.34 -23.87 -22.45
N THR A 4 19.05 -22.76 -22.52
CA THR A 4 19.27 -21.88 -21.37
C THR A 4 18.09 -20.93 -21.32
N GLU A 5 17.08 -21.29 -20.53
CA GLU A 5 16.10 -20.32 -20.06
C GLU A 5 16.77 -19.56 -18.91
N GLU A 6 17.29 -18.38 -19.23
CA GLU A 6 17.78 -17.43 -18.23
C GLU A 6 16.57 -16.92 -17.44
N GLY A 7 16.18 -17.72 -16.45
CA GLY A 7 15.06 -17.47 -15.57
C GLY A 7 15.37 -16.31 -14.64
N ILE A 8 14.98 -15.10 -15.02
CA ILE A 8 14.82 -14.02 -14.05
C ILE A 8 13.62 -14.40 -13.19
N SER A 9 13.87 -15.08 -12.06
CA SER A 9 12.85 -15.30 -11.04
C SER A 9 12.29 -13.94 -10.65
N PHE A 10 10.99 -13.73 -10.84
CA PHE A 10 10.32 -12.48 -10.47
C PHE A 10 10.36 -12.33 -8.95
N LEU A 11 11.38 -11.63 -8.43
CA LEU A 11 11.41 -11.25 -7.02
C LEU A 11 10.37 -10.15 -6.79
N PRO A 12 9.59 -10.22 -5.70
CA PRO A 12 8.68 -9.14 -5.33
C PRO A 12 9.49 -7.90 -4.93
N LEU A 13 9.67 -6.97 -5.86
CA LEU A 13 10.31 -5.69 -5.62
C LEU A 13 9.30 -4.73 -4.98
N THR A 14 9.53 -4.33 -3.73
CA THR A 14 8.70 -3.32 -3.05
C THR A 14 9.27 -1.93 -3.33
N LEU A 15 8.59 -1.16 -4.17
CA LEU A 15 8.94 0.24 -4.44
C LEU A 15 8.04 1.17 -3.62
N THR A 16 8.64 2.10 -2.87
CA THR A 16 7.89 3.12 -2.11
C THR A 16 8.07 4.50 -2.76
N ILE A 17 6.95 5.11 -3.17
CA ILE A 17 6.92 6.44 -3.78
C ILE A 17 6.18 7.40 -2.84
N ARG A 18 6.75 8.58 -2.55
CA ARG A 18 6.11 9.64 -1.76
C ARG A 18 5.67 10.75 -2.71
N LEU A 19 4.36 10.97 -2.81
CA LEU A 19 3.77 12.01 -3.66
C LEU A 19 3.15 13.10 -2.78
N LEU A 20 3.33 14.37 -3.18
CA LEU A 20 2.60 15.50 -2.57
C LEU A 20 1.27 15.65 -3.29
N ILE A 21 0.18 15.57 -2.55
CA ILE A 21 -1.18 15.70 -3.08
C ILE A 21 -1.87 16.89 -2.40
N HIS A 22 -2.67 17.62 -3.17
CA HIS A 22 -3.45 18.72 -2.63
C HIS A 22 -4.51 18.20 -1.63
N GLY A 23 -4.60 18.82 -0.45
CA GLY A 23 -5.46 18.35 0.65
C GLY A 23 -6.96 18.30 0.32
N LYS A 24 -7.42 19.06 -0.69
CA LYS A 24 -8.79 18.97 -1.20
C LYS A 24 -9.10 17.61 -1.84
N GLU A 25 -8.13 17.05 -2.56
CA GLU A 25 -8.33 15.83 -3.35
C GLU A 25 -8.10 14.57 -2.51
N VAL A 26 -7.26 14.65 -1.47
CA VAL A 26 -6.85 13.48 -0.66
C VAL A 26 -8.03 12.75 -0.02
N GLY A 27 -9.06 13.48 0.44
CA GLY A 27 -10.26 12.88 1.02
C GLY A 27 -11.06 12.05 0.02
N SER A 28 -11.13 12.52 -1.23
CA SER A 28 -11.78 11.82 -2.34
C SER A 28 -11.00 10.57 -2.76
N ILE A 29 -9.67 10.67 -2.79
CA ILE A 29 -8.76 9.56 -3.13
C ILE A 29 -8.83 8.42 -2.09
N ILE A 30 -8.85 8.74 -0.79
CA ILE A 30 -9.00 7.75 0.29
C ILE A 30 -10.40 7.12 0.25
N GLY A 31 -11.42 7.96 0.05
CA GLY A 31 -12.83 7.58 0.04
C GLY A 31 -13.36 7.22 1.44
N LYS A 32 -14.68 6.98 1.53
CA LYS A 32 -15.35 6.63 2.80
C LYS A 32 -14.74 5.35 3.39
N LYS A 33 -14.28 5.41 4.64
CA LYS A 33 -13.62 4.31 5.37
C LYS A 33 -12.42 3.69 4.62
N GLY A 34 -11.74 4.45 3.76
CA GLY A 34 -10.63 3.93 2.96
C GLY A 34 -11.06 3.00 1.82
N GLY A 35 -12.34 3.03 1.41
CA GLY A 35 -12.87 2.11 0.40
C GLY A 35 -12.27 2.28 -0.99
N SER A 36 -11.77 3.46 -1.33
CA SER A 36 -11.11 3.72 -2.62
C SER A 36 -9.67 3.21 -2.60
N VAL A 37 -8.89 3.57 -1.57
CA VAL A 37 -7.51 3.06 -1.41
C VAL A 37 -7.46 1.55 -1.26
N LYS A 38 -8.45 0.90 -0.64
CA LYS A 38 -8.47 -0.56 -0.49
C LYS A 38 -8.71 -1.32 -1.81
N LYS A 39 -9.22 -0.64 -2.84
CA LYS A 39 -9.35 -1.18 -4.21
C LYS A 39 -8.08 -0.98 -5.04
N MET A 40 -7.14 -0.17 -4.56
CA MET A 40 -5.85 0.01 -5.20
C MET A 40 -5.10 -1.34 -5.17
N PRO A 41 -4.59 -1.85 -6.30
CA PRO A 41 -4.07 -3.21 -6.41
C PRO A 41 -2.88 -3.52 -5.49
N TYR A 42 -2.19 -2.48 -5.02
CA TYR A 42 -1.04 -2.58 -4.11
C TYR A 42 -1.34 -2.08 -2.69
N CYS A 43 -2.60 -1.82 -2.33
CA CYS A 43 -2.93 -1.42 -0.98
C CYS A 43 -2.81 -2.63 -0.05
N PRO A 44 -1.79 -2.70 0.83
CA PRO A 44 -1.75 -3.76 1.82
C PRO A 44 -2.98 -3.62 2.71
N PRO A 45 -3.55 -4.74 3.22
CA PRO A 45 -4.61 -4.66 4.21
C PRO A 45 -4.06 -3.87 5.39
N VAL A 46 -4.56 -2.66 5.59
CA VAL A 46 -4.34 -1.91 6.83
C VAL A 46 -4.94 -2.78 7.94
N GLY A 47 -4.08 -3.57 8.59
CA GLY A 47 -4.44 -4.29 9.80
C GLY A 47 -5.08 -3.30 10.75
N LYS A 48 -6.07 -3.74 11.53
CA LYS A 48 -6.65 -2.91 12.58
C LYS A 48 -5.48 -2.43 13.43
N LEU A 49 -5.07 -1.17 13.28
CA LEU A 49 -4.12 -0.53 14.17
C LEU A 49 -4.73 -0.76 15.54
N GLY A 50 -4.08 -1.62 16.32
CA GLY A 50 -4.51 -1.91 17.68
C GLY A 50 -4.70 -0.56 18.34
N LYS A 51 -5.89 -0.31 18.87
CA LYS A 51 -6.11 0.83 19.74
C LYS A 51 -5.20 0.58 20.94
N THR A 52 -3.96 1.06 20.89
CA THR A 52 -3.15 1.15 22.10
C THR A 52 -3.94 2.07 23.01
N PRO A 53 -4.43 1.59 24.17
CA PRO A 53 -5.07 2.47 25.12
C PRO A 53 -4.05 3.54 25.48
N MET A 54 -4.36 4.80 25.17
CA MET A 54 -3.62 5.91 25.73
C MET A 54 -3.90 5.88 27.23
N HIS A 55 -2.96 5.38 28.02
CA HIS A 55 -2.92 5.76 29.43
C HIS A 55 -2.35 7.17 29.45
N SER A 56 -3.20 8.12 29.81
CA SER A 56 -2.81 9.49 30.11
C SER A 56 -1.81 9.48 31.28
N PRO A 57 -0.75 10.31 31.24
CA PRO A 57 0.11 10.54 32.39
C PRO A 57 -0.64 11.21 33.55
#